data_AF-A0A1Y0BF62-F1
#
_entry.id   AF-A0A1Y0BF62-F1
#
_cell.length_a   1.000
_cell.length_b   1.000
_cell.length_c   1.000
_cell.angle_alpha   90.00
_cell.angle_beta   90.00
_cell.angle_gamma   90.00
#
_symmetry.space_group_name_H-M   'P 1'
#
loop_
_entity.id
_entity.type
_entity.pdbx_description
1 polymer ?
#
loop_
_entity_poly.entity_id
_entity_poly.type
_entity_poly.pdbx_seq_one_letter_code
_entity_poly.pdbx_strand_id
1 'polypeptide(L)'
;MDVVADYARIVELLIEHGPNLRLPHSRTFGGGLFELRPRGKSGIGRAFYCFLAGQRVVILHAFIKKSQETPAQETKLARKRMKEIQND
;
A
#
# COMPACT_ATOMS: atom_id res chain seq x y z
N MET A 1 -8.23 12.17 11.23
CA MET A 1 -7.62 13.05 10.20
C MET A 1 -6.11 12.80 10.08
N ASP A 2 -5.44 12.45 11.18
CA ASP A 2 -4.02 12.07 11.25
C ASP A 2 -3.60 10.87 10.38
N VAL A 3 -4.38 9.79 10.30
CA VAL A 3 -4.04 8.65 9.41
C VAL A 3 -4.05 9.05 7.94
N VAL A 4 -4.99 9.91 7.54
CA VAL A 4 -5.09 10.43 6.16
C VAL A 4 -3.93 11.38 5.85
N ALA A 5 -3.54 12.23 6.82
CA ALA A 5 -2.38 13.10 6.68
C ALA A 5 -1.08 12.29 6.51
N ASP A 6 -0.89 11.23 7.32
CA ASP A 6 0.29 10.37 7.19
C ASP A 6 0.27 9.57 5.87
N TYR A 7 -0.92 9.17 5.39
CA TYR A 7 -1.07 8.56 4.07
C TYR A 7 -0.62 9.51 2.95
N ALA A 8 -1.08 10.76 2.94
CA ALA A 8 -0.69 11.76 1.95
C ALA A 8 0.84 11.97 1.93
N ARG A 9 1.43 12.16 3.11
CA ARG A 9 2.89 12.28 3.27
C ARG A 9 3.65 11.07 2.74
N ILE A 10 3.16 9.86 3.00
CA ILE A 10 3.79 8.63 2.51
C ILE A 10 3.66 8.50 0.98
N VAL A 11 2.55 8.94 0.39
CA VAL A 11 2.38 8.96 -1.07
C VAL A 11 3.36 9.92 -1.73
N GLU A 12 3.59 11.10 -1.16
CA GLU A 12 4.63 12.02 -1.66
C GLU A 12 6.02 11.37 -1.63
N LEU A 13 6.38 10.71 -0.52
CA LEU A 13 7.63 9.97 -0.44
C LEU A 13 7.70 8.82 -1.45
N LEU A 14 6.57 8.17 -1.75
CA LEU A 14 6.51 7.10 -2.75
C LEU A 14 6.72 7.64 -4.17
N ILE A 15 6.22 8.84 -4.47
CA ILE A 15 6.45 9.52 -5.75
C ILE A 15 7.94 9.85 -5.90
N GLU A 16 8.57 10.37 -4.84
CA GLU A 16 9.99 10.76 -4.85
C GLU A 16 10.95 9.56 -4.91
N HIS A 17 10.70 8.53 -4.08
CA HIS A 17 11.64 7.42 -3.90
C HIS A 17 11.29 6.16 -4.70
N GLY A 18 10.06 6.08 -5.23
CA GLY A 18 9.57 4.95 -6.00
C GLY A 18 9.75 3.60 -5.27
N PRO A 19 10.28 2.56 -5.93
CA PRO A 19 10.42 1.23 -5.35
C PRO A 19 11.44 1.15 -4.21
N ASN A 20 12.24 2.20 -3.99
CA ASN A 20 13.19 2.27 -2.88
C ASN A 20 12.55 2.71 -1.57
N LEU A 21 11.27 3.09 -1.56
CA LEU A 21 10.54 3.35 -0.33
C LEU A 21 10.40 2.04 0.47
N ARG A 22 11.03 1.98 1.64
CA ARG A 22 11.09 0.79 2.51
C ARG A 22 10.42 1.06 3.87
N LEU A 23 10.64 0.16 4.82
CA LEU A 23 10.20 0.36 6.19
C LEU A 23 10.83 1.64 6.76
N PRO A 24 10.06 2.43 7.54
CA PRO A 24 8.77 2.09 8.11
C PRO A 24 7.55 2.40 7.21
N HIS A 25 7.72 3.04 6.06
CA HIS A 25 6.62 3.59 5.25
C HIS A 25 6.02 2.60 4.26
N SER A 26 6.84 1.70 3.71
CA SER A 26 6.40 0.65 2.80
C SER A 26 7.01 -0.71 3.14
N ARG A 27 6.33 -1.80 2.80
CA ARG A 27 6.81 -3.17 2.95
C ARG A 27 6.54 -3.97 1.68
N THR A 28 7.50 -4.77 1.24
CA THR A 28 7.29 -5.75 0.16
C THR A 28 6.52 -6.98 0.64
N PHE A 29 5.55 -7.42 -0.16
CA PHE A 29 4.78 -8.64 0.02
C PHE A 29 5.12 -9.71 -1.03
N GLY A 30 6.14 -9.47 -1.86
CA GLY A 30 6.59 -10.38 -2.92
C GLY A 30 5.65 -10.42 -4.13
N GLY A 31 6.21 -10.79 -5.28
CA GLY A 31 5.48 -10.87 -6.56
C GLY A 31 4.96 -9.51 -7.04
N GLY A 32 5.71 -8.43 -6.80
CA GLY A 32 5.34 -7.07 -7.24
C GLY A 32 4.26 -6.38 -6.39
N LEU A 33 3.84 -6.99 -5.29
CA LEU A 33 2.88 -6.41 -4.34
C LEU A 33 3.60 -5.71 -3.17
N PHE A 34 3.15 -4.52 -2.83
CA PHE A 34 3.69 -3.68 -1.76
C PHE A 34 2.58 -3.16 -0.85
N GLU A 35 2.92 -2.77 0.38
CA GLU A 35 2.00 -2.23 1.38
C GLU A 35 2.50 -0.87 1.88
N LEU A 36 1.69 0.18 1.76
CA LEU A 36 1.87 1.44 2.47
C LEU A 36 1.39 1.32 3.92
N ARG A 37 2.12 1.96 4.83
CA ARG A 37 1.97 1.78 6.27
C ARG A 37 1.66 3.08 7.05
N PRO A 38 0.60 3.84 6.69
CA PRO A 38 0.23 5.04 7.43
C PRO A 38 -0.19 4.72 8.86
N ARG A 39 0.17 5.61 9.79
CA ARG A 39 -0.15 5.49 11.22
C ARG A 39 -0.54 6.86 11.78
N GLY A 40 -1.59 6.86 12.60
CA GLY A 40 -2.02 8.01 13.39
C GLY A 40 -2.32 7.60 14.83
N LYS A 41 -2.54 8.58 15.69
CA LYS A 41 -3.08 8.37 17.04
C LYS A 41 -4.47 7.72 16.98
N SER A 42 -5.26 8.02 15.95
CA SER A 42 -6.61 7.46 15.79
C SER A 42 -6.63 6.03 15.24
N GLY A 43 -5.48 5.46 14.83
CA GLY A 43 -5.41 4.10 14.32
C GLY A 43 -4.33 3.84 13.26
N ILE A 44 -4.41 2.67 12.64
CA ILE A 44 -3.41 2.17 11.70
C ILE A 44 -4.09 1.88 10.37
N GLY A 45 -3.71 2.60 9.32
CA GLY A 45 -4.18 2.35 7.95
C GLY A 45 -3.20 1.47 7.18
N ARG A 46 -3.70 0.73 6.19
CA ARG A 46 -2.87 0.00 5.22
C ARG A 46 -3.44 0.18 3.83
N ALA A 47 -2.56 0.29 2.85
CA ALA A 47 -2.94 0.31 1.44
C ALA A 47 -1.98 -0.55 0.63
N PHE A 48 -2.52 -1.55 -0.07
CA PHE A 48 -1.75 -2.35 -1.00
C PHE A 48 -1.62 -1.63 -2.34
N TYR A 49 -0.45 -1.73 -2.95
CA TYR A 49 -0.15 -1.11 -4.24
C TYR A 49 0.82 -1.95 -5.06
N CYS A 50 0.90 -1.64 -6.36
CA CYS A 50 1.90 -2.17 -7.27
C CYS A 50 2.45 -1.07 -8.18
N PHE A 51 3.59 -1.34 -8.81
CA PHE A 51 4.15 -0.53 -9.88
C PHE A 51 3.73 -1.11 -11.23
N LEU A 52 3.39 -0.23 -12.17
CA LEU A 52 3.18 -0.56 -13.58
C LEU A 52 4.22 0.15 -14.45
N ALA A 53 4.33 -0.28 -15.71
CA ALA A 53 5.16 0.40 -16.69
C ALA A 53 4.79 1.89 -16.84
N GLY A 54 5.80 2.72 -17.11
CA GLY A 54 5.64 4.16 -17.24
C GLY A 54 5.57 4.93 -15.92
N GLN A 55 6.29 4.48 -14.88
CA GLN A 55 6.35 5.14 -13.56
C GLN A 55 4.98 5.32 -12.89
N ARG A 56 4.06 4.37 -13.11
CA ARG A 56 2.72 4.41 -12.52
C ARG A 56 2.64 3.57 -11.26
N VAL A 57 2.04 4.14 -10.22
CA VAL A 57 1.70 3.45 -8.98
C VAL A 57 0.19 3.28 -8.93
N VAL A 58 -0.28 2.08 -8.63
CA VAL A 58 -1.72 1.81 -8.50
C VAL A 58 -2.04 1.30 -7.10
N ILE A 59 -2.94 2.00 -6.41
CA ILE A 59 -3.49 1.55 -5.13
C ILE A 59 -4.59 0.52 -5.42
N LEU A 60 -4.39 -0.70 -4.92
CA LEU A 60 -5.24 -1.85 -5.20
C LEU A 60 -6.37 -1.98 -4.17
N HIS A 61 -6.04 -1.78 -2.89
CA HIS A 61 -6.96 -1.99 -1.79
C HIS A 61 -6.45 -1.29 -0.54
N ALA A 62 -7.31 -0.55 0.17
CA ALA A 62 -6.97 0.12 1.42
C ALA A 62 -7.98 -0.21 2.51
N PHE A 63 -7.52 -0.32 3.74
CA PHE A 63 -8.34 -0.67 4.90
C PHE A 63 -7.77 -0.09 6.19
N ILE A 64 -8.65 0.09 7.19
CA ILE A 64 -8.25 0.42 8.55
C ILE A 64 -8.06 -0.88 9.32
N LYS A 65 -6.86 -1.06 9.86
CA LYS A 65 -6.49 -2.27 10.57
C LYS A 65 -7.11 -2.26 11.96
N LYS A 66 -7.92 -3.28 12.25
CA LYS A 66 -8.54 -3.49 13.58
C LYS A 66 -7.77 -4.50 14.45
N SER A 67 -6.79 -5.20 13.87
CA SER A 67 -5.95 -6.23 14.53
C SER A 67 -4.45 -5.99 14.28
N GLN A 68 -3.55 -6.73 14.93
CA GLN A 68 -2.09 -6.58 14.74
C GLN A 68 -1.56 -7.21 13.45
N GLU A 69 -2.24 -8.21 12.90
CA GLU A 69 -1.83 -8.91 11.68
C GLU A 69 -2.63 -8.45 10.46
N THR A 70 -2.00 -8.42 9.29
CA THR A 70 -2.70 -8.08 8.05
C THR A 70 -3.55 -9.31 7.67
N PRO A 71 -4.89 -9.21 7.64
CA PRO A 71 -5.73 -10.37 7.39
C PRO A 71 -5.43 -10.98 6.02
N ALA A 72 -5.36 -12.31 5.94
CA ALA A 72 -5.03 -13.02 4.70
C ALA A 72 -6.00 -12.68 3.55
N GLN A 73 -7.25 -12.38 3.88
CA GLN A 73 -8.28 -11.98 2.92
C GLN A 73 -7.93 -10.68 2.19
N GLU A 74 -7.39 -9.68 2.88
CA GLU A 74 -7.02 -8.39 2.27
C GLU A 74 -5.86 -8.56 1.29
N THR A 75 -4.88 -9.39 1.66
CA THR A 75 -3.77 -9.74 0.77
C THR A 75 -4.27 -10.50 -0.46
N LYS A 76 -5.20 -11.44 -0.28
CA LYS A 76 -5.81 -12.21 -1.38
C LYS A 76 -6.57 -11.29 -2.35
N LEU A 77 -7.34 -10.34 -1.81
CA LEU A 77 -8.07 -9.35 -2.62
C LEU A 77 -7.12 -8.46 -3.40
N ALA A 78 -6.06 -7.95 -2.76
CA ALA A 78 -5.06 -7.12 -3.42
C ALA A 78 -4.36 -7.88 -4.57
N ARG A 79 -3.98 -9.15 -4.35
CA ARG A 79 -3.39 -9.99 -5.42
C ARG A 79 -4.36 -10.25 -6.57
N LYS A 80 -5.65 -10.45 -6.29
CA LYS A 80 -6.68 -10.60 -7.32
C LYS A 80 -6.74 -9.34 -8.20
N ARG A 81 -6.87 -8.16 -7.58
CA ARG A 81 -6.94 -6.87 -8.29
C ARG A 81 -5.66 -6.56 -9.07
N MET A 82 -4.50 -6.91 -8.53
CA MET A 82 -3.22 -6.73 -9.23
C MET A 82 -3.19 -7.50 -10.56
N LYS A 83 -3.75 -8.71 -10.59
CA LYS A 83 -3.83 -9.51 -11.82
C LYS A 83 -4.82 -8.91 -12.82
N GLU A 84 -5.95 -8.39 -12.36
CA GLU A 84 -6.94 -7.72 -13.21
C GLU A 84 -6.28 -6.55 -13.97
N ILE A 85 -5.56 -5.69 -13.25
CA ILE A 85 -4.91 -4.50 -13.83
C ILE A 85 -3.71 -4.83 -14.72
N GLN A 86 -3.05 -5.98 -14.52
CA GLN A 86 -1.95 -6.43 -15.39
C GLN A 86 -2.44 -7.00 -16.72
N ASN A 87 -3.72 -7.38 -16.79
CA ASN A 87 -4.34 -7.93 -18.00
C ASN A 87 -5.13 -6.87 -18.81
N ASP A 88 -5.13 -5.62 -18.35
CA ASP A 88 -5.70 -4.45 -19.04
C ASP A 88 -4.64 -3.77 -19.93
#